data_AF-I3SIC8-F1
#
_entry.id   AF-I3SIC8-F1
#
_cell.length_a   1.000
_cell.length_b   1.000
_cell.length_c   1.000
_cell.angle_alpha   90.00
_cell.angle_beta   90.00
_cell.angle_gamma   90.00
#
_symmetry.space_group_name_H-M   'P 1'
#
loop_
_entity.id
_entity.type
_entity.pdbx_description
1 polymer ?
#
loop_
_entity_poly.entity_id
_entity_poly.type
_entity_poly.pdbx_seq_one_letter_code
_entity_poly.pdbx_strand_id
1 'polypeptide(L)'
;MIKIALHENVFKSASLVYFNADKLQWIIDELPDQAFLNTAEWKILIPQLYKLYPNDDMNLNVSVTSPPVIEVSDQDLVLPLSQI
;
A
#
# COMPACT_ATOMS: atom_id res chain seq x y z
N MET A 1 8.26 -29.58 -23.50
CA MET A 1 8.64 -28.61 -22.45
C MET A 1 8.36 -27.21 -23.00
N ILE A 2 7.64 -26.37 -22.26
CA ILE A 2 7.24 -25.03 -22.72
C ILE A 2 8.07 -23.99 -21.98
N LYS A 3 8.54 -22.96 -22.69
CA LYS A 3 9.20 -21.78 -22.12
C LYS A 3 8.34 -20.56 -22.42
N ILE A 4 8.16 -19.71 -21.42
CA ILE A 4 7.42 -18.45 -21.53
C ILE A 4 8.41 -17.34 -21.21
N ALA A 5 8.43 -16.31 -22.05
CA ALA A 5 9.19 -15.08 -21.84
C ALA A 5 8.21 -13.92 -21.74
N LEU A 6 8.38 -13.09 -20.73
CA LEU A 6 7.54 -11.90 -20.49
C LEU A 6 8.41 -10.66 -20.52
N HIS A 7 7.97 -9.65 -21.27
CA HIS A 7 8.58 -8.33 -21.24
C HIS A 7 8.04 -7.54 -20.06
N GLU A 8 8.85 -6.63 -19.51
CA GLU A 8 8.47 -5.68 -18.45
C GLU A 8 7.16 -4.90 -18.76
N ASN A 9 6.87 -4.71 -20.05
CA ASN A 9 5.68 -3.99 -20.52
C ASN A 9 4.37 -4.73 -20.19
N VAL A 10 4.43 -6.05 -19.98
CA VAL A 10 3.29 -6.84 -19.51
C VAL A 10 2.90 -6.39 -18.09
N PHE A 11 3.88 -6.16 -17.21
CA PHE A 11 3.62 -5.68 -15.86
C PHE A 11 3.19 -4.21 -15.84
N LYS A 12 3.83 -3.35 -16.65
CA LYS A 12 3.45 -1.92 -16.80
C LYS A 12 2.02 -1.75 -17.29
N SER A 13 1.59 -2.56 -18.26
CA SER A 13 0.20 -2.51 -18.76
C SER A 13 -0.79 -3.01 -17.71
N ALA A 14 -0.47 -4.09 -16.98
CA ALA A 14 -1.32 -4.55 -15.89
C ALA A 14 -1.44 -3.50 -14.76
N SER A 15 -0.33 -2.91 -14.31
CA SER A 15 -0.35 -1.91 -13.24
C SER A 15 -1.16 -0.67 -13.63
N LEU A 16 -1.04 -0.21 -14.87
CA LEU A 16 -1.85 0.88 -15.42
C LEU A 16 -3.35 0.55 -15.43
N VAL A 17 -3.73 -0.68 -15.78
CA VAL A 17 -5.14 -1.11 -15.76
C VAL A 17 -5.71 -1.10 -14.34
N TYR A 18 -4.99 -1.66 -13.36
CA TYR A 18 -5.45 -1.67 -11.96
C TYR A 18 -5.48 -0.27 -11.34
N PHE A 19 -4.51 0.58 -11.68
CA PHE A 19 -4.48 1.97 -11.26
C PHE A 19 -5.69 2.75 -11.80
N ASN A 20 -5.91 2.72 -13.12
CA ASN A 20 -7.03 3.42 -13.76
C ASN A 20 -8.41 2.90 -13.32
N ALA A 21 -8.48 1.69 -12.77
CA ALA A 21 -9.70 1.09 -12.23
C ALA A 21 -9.90 1.38 -10.73
N ASP A 22 -9.07 2.23 -10.12
CA ASP A 22 -9.08 2.58 -8.70
C ASP A 22 -9.04 1.32 -7.79
N LYS A 23 -8.28 0.29 -8.20
CA LYS A 23 -8.15 -0.98 -7.45
C LYS A 23 -6.92 -1.04 -6.55
N LEU A 24 -6.03 -0.06 -6.65
CA LEU A 24 -4.79 0.03 -5.86
C LEU A 24 -4.98 0.93 -4.64
N GLN A 25 -6.05 0.65 -3.88
CA GLN A 25 -6.39 1.33 -2.63
C GLN A 25 -6.82 0.28 -1.59
N TRP A 26 -6.45 0.50 -0.33
CA TRP A 26 -6.77 -0.38 0.78
C TRP A 26 -7.04 0.45 2.03
N ILE A 27 -8.20 0.24 2.63
CA ILE A 27 -8.52 0.72 3.98
C ILE A 27 -8.16 -0.38 4.96
N ILE A 28 -7.23 -0.08 5.86
CA ILE A 28 -6.85 -0.94 6.97
C ILE A 28 -7.64 -0.46 8.19
N ASP A 29 -8.56 -1.29 8.65
CA ASP A 29 -9.42 -1.08 9.82
C ASP A 29 -8.93 -1.88 11.03
N GLU A 30 -8.28 -3.03 10.80
CA GLU A 30 -7.67 -3.85 11.84
C GLU A 30 -6.31 -4.43 11.40
N LEU A 31 -5.37 -4.55 12.33
CA LEU A 31 -4.12 -5.28 12.13
C LEU A 31 -4.11 -6.53 13.01
N PRO A 32 -3.76 -7.71 12.46
CA PRO A 32 -3.64 -8.92 13.26
C PRO A 32 -2.69 -8.68 14.45
N ASP A 33 -3.12 -9.12 15.63
CA ASP A 33 -2.32 -9.13 16.86
C ASP A 33 -1.91 -7.75 17.42
N GLN A 34 -2.40 -6.63 16.88
CA GLN A 34 -2.01 -5.28 17.32
C GLN A 34 -3.19 -4.29 17.36
N ALA A 35 -3.38 -3.61 18.50
CA ALA A 35 -4.36 -2.53 18.65
C ALA A 35 -3.84 -1.17 18.13
N PHE A 36 -2.93 -1.16 17.15
CA PHE A 36 -2.23 0.04 16.67
C PHE A 36 -3.17 1.10 16.06
N LEU A 37 -4.35 0.66 15.61
CA LEU A 37 -5.39 1.50 15.04
C LEU A 37 -6.36 2.06 16.09
N ASN A 38 -5.88 2.31 17.30
CA ASN A 38 -6.60 3.08 18.32
C ASN A 38 -5.80 4.32 18.72
N THR A 39 -6.47 5.46 18.84
CA THR A 39 -5.87 6.75 19.22
C THR A 39 -5.13 6.71 20.57
N ALA A 40 -5.47 5.79 21.47
CA ALA A 40 -4.77 5.59 22.73
C ALA A 40 -3.30 5.18 22.53
N GLU A 41 -3.02 4.31 21.56
CA GLU A 41 -1.66 3.85 21.24
C GLU A 41 -0.78 4.98 20.68
N TRP A 42 -1.42 6.02 20.12
CA TRP A 42 -0.75 7.17 19.52
C TRP A 42 -0.55 8.34 20.48
N LYS A 43 -1.02 8.23 21.74
CA LYS A 43 -0.98 9.32 22.73
C LYS A 43 0.42 9.88 22.97
N ILE A 44 1.47 9.06 22.83
CA ILE A 44 2.87 9.47 22.99
C ILE A 44 3.40 10.18 21.74
N LEU A 45 3.07 9.67 20.55
CA LEU A 45 3.58 10.20 19.28
C LEU A 45 2.81 11.44 18.81
N ILE A 46 1.48 11.41 18.93
CA ILE A 46 0.58 12.48 18.49
C ILE A 46 -0.46 12.75 19.61
N PRO A 47 -0.09 13.47 20.67
CA PRO A 47 -0.98 13.69 21.83
C PRO A 47 -2.29 14.41 21.50
N GLN A 48 -2.29 15.26 20.45
CA GLN A 48 -3.48 16.00 20.04
C GLN A 48 -4.54 15.09 19.42
N LEU A 49 -4.12 14.00 18.77
CA LEU A 49 -5.02 13.01 18.18
C LEU A 49 -5.87 12.37 19.28
N TYR A 50 -5.23 11.87 20.34
CA TYR A 50 -5.92 11.31 21.50
C TYR A 50 -6.80 12.33 22.24
N LYS A 51 -6.37 13.61 22.33
CA LYS A 51 -7.18 14.64 23.02
C LYS A 51 -8.48 14.95 22.29
N LEU A 52 -8.45 14.96 20.95
CA LEU A 52 -9.63 15.26 20.13
C LEU A 52 -10.53 14.04 19.97
N TYR A 53 -9.93 12.84 19.92
CA TYR A 53 -10.61 11.56 19.69
C TYR A 53 -10.12 10.53 20.71
N PRO A 54 -10.57 10.57 21.98
CA PRO A 54 -10.03 9.72 23.03
C PRO A 54 -10.51 8.26 22.93
N ASN A 55 -9.55 7.32 22.87
CA ASN A 55 -9.79 5.87 22.71
C ASN A 55 -10.62 5.51 21.48
N ASP A 56 -10.65 6.39 20.48
CA ASP A 56 -11.35 6.16 19.22
C ASP A 56 -10.55 5.23 18.32
N ASP A 57 -11.26 4.40 17.57
CA ASP A 57 -10.67 3.53 16.55
C ASP A 57 -10.39 4.33 15.27
N MET A 58 -9.41 3.88 14.49
CA MET A 58 -8.90 4.59 13.34
C MET A 58 -8.83 3.68 12.12
N ASN A 59 -9.11 4.25 10.95
CA ASN A 59 -8.88 3.57 9.68
C ASN A 59 -7.73 4.25 8.94
N LEU A 60 -6.80 3.45 8.43
CA LEU A 60 -5.71 3.93 7.59
C LEU A 60 -6.04 3.66 6.13
N ASN A 61 -6.20 4.73 5.34
CA ASN A 61 -6.36 4.60 3.89
C ASN A 61 -4.98 4.67 3.21
N VAL A 62 -4.60 3.59 2.55
CA VAL A 62 -3.39 3.48 1.74
C VAL A 62 -3.81 3.43 0.28
N SER A 63 -3.33 4.38 -0.52
CA SER A 63 -3.62 4.45 -1.95
C SER A 63 -2.36 4.85 -2.71
N VAL A 64 -2.16 4.29 -3.89
CA VAL A 64 -1.08 4.74 -4.78
C VAL A 64 -1.52 6.00 -5.54
N THR A 65 -0.60 6.92 -5.77
CA THR A 65 -0.88 8.19 -6.49
C THR A 65 -0.55 8.11 -7.98
N SER A 66 0.12 7.04 -8.41
CA SER A 66 0.49 6.77 -9.80
C SER A 66 0.51 5.24 -10.06
N PRO A 67 0.50 4.79 -11.33
CA PRO A 67 0.68 3.38 -11.64
C PRO A 67 2.06 2.88 -11.15
N PRO A 68 2.11 1.80 -10.35
CA PRO A 68 3.36 1.21 -9.94
C PRO A 68 4.21 0.78 -11.13
N VAL A 69 5.50 1.09 -11.09
CA VAL A 69 6.49 0.62 -12.08
C VAL A 69 7.11 -0.66 -11.55
N ILE A 70 7.04 -1.75 -12.31
CA ILE A 70 7.68 -3.02 -11.98
C ILE A 70 8.83 -3.19 -12.95
N GLU A 71 10.05 -3.29 -12.41
CA GLU A 71 11.27 -3.51 -13.20
C GLU A 71 11.67 -4.98 -13.14
N VAL A 72 12.07 -5.54 -14.28
CA VAL A 72 12.60 -6.91 -14.37
C VAL A 72 14.13 -6.81 -14.38
N SER A 73 14.77 -7.33 -13.34
CA SER A 73 16.23 -7.50 -13.29
C SER A 73 16.61 -8.94 -13.68
N ASP A 74 17.90 -9.20 -13.85
CA ASP A 74 18.41 -10.52 -14.21
C ASP A 74 18.07 -11.61 -13.18
N GLN A 75 17.79 -11.22 -11.93
CA GLN A 75 17.55 -12.14 -10.82
C GLN A 75 16.12 -12.03 -10.28
N ASP A 76 15.57 -10.82 -10.20
CA ASP A 76 14.33 -10.54 -9.47
C ASP A 76 13.44 -9.46 -10.14
N LEU A 77 12.20 -9.39 -9.67
CA LEU A 77 11.30 -8.26 -9.91
C LEU A 77 11.49 -7.20 -8.84
N VAL A 78 11.64 -5.94 -9.24
CA VAL A 78 11.86 -4.81 -8.34
C VAL A 78 10.70 -3.82 -8.43
N LEU A 79 10.22 -3.40 -7.26
CA LEU A 79 9.27 -2.31 -7.08
C LEU A 79 10.02 -1.12 -6.44
N PRO A 80 10.38 -0.08 -7.20
CA PRO A 80 11.03 1.09 -6.65
C PRO A 80 10.05 1.87 -5.76
N LEU A 81 10.48 2.16 -4.53
CA LEU A 81 9.67 2.82 -3.49
C LEU A 81 9.31 4.28 -3.78
N SER A 82 9.65 4.85 -4.95
CA SER A 82 9.47 6.26 -5.27
C SER A 82 8.04 6.67 -5.65
N GLN A 83 7.09 5.72 -5.64
CA GLN A 83 5.71 5.90 -6.11
C GLN A 83 4.64 5.57 -5.05
N ILE A 84 5.07 5.30 -3.80
CA ILE A 84 4.18 5.10 -2.64
C ILE A 84 4.02 6.44 -1.92
#